data_AF-A0A7S3QAG0-F1
#
_entry.id   AF-A0A7S3QAG0-F1
#
_cell.length_a   1.000
_cell.length_b   1.000
_cell.length_c   1.000
_cell.angle_alpha   90.00
_cell.angle_beta   90.00
_cell.angle_gamma   90.00
#
_symmetry.space_group_name_H-M   'P 1'
#
loop_
_entity.id
_entity.type
_entity.pdbx_description
1 polymer ?
#
loop_
_entity_poly.entity_id
_entity_poly.type
_entity_poly.pdbx_seq_one_letter_code
_entity_poly.pdbx_strand_id
1 'polypeptide(L)'
;MKVHPLSTFLLAGLSSVAQQVNGEVVTIHGSGTTNPSKCIWHIMSLFMERSLVATRLTYRAVGSSTGQMEFLGVNNTDENSGEDPFQHVPHTHFGAGDIPVPSAAYKALNDATNEGESNMLHLPFALSSISFFHSIPGIPDNDKGLKLNSCLLARIFDGKITRWDDPEILALNVSREGHLKEVASRTNSGIYVARRVHGSSSTASVTKYLHEACKNEWPKSKVGSELGAKGLDEWHVRTKPCEGSGGMTECLKNNPGAIGYLDSGHGWSEGLAEVNLQNKDEYFLTSRYARDNGGITSAASFAMTPLRTDSDWGNVHYINKDGMNTWPIVVMSYVYLRKDINLFVDDHVTRGLLKLFLESLYDDDYFGKCTDLGFSKPPKNIIDMAKDGLNNYDDNQGLQWTFPVDFGQENMWSFESKDKTRKIEGAGKYVVSGKRQSLNGLKIDEISGKETELELEVKRLSAVLASMTSGEHDDHDDDRGHNSMKSGDSGQAQNALVLGAISFTLWICAILGYLVQRFLCGGKALYE
;
A
#
# COMPACT_ATOMS: atom_id res chain seq x y z
N MET A 1 -37.11 -12.07 56.36
CA MET A 1 -36.47 -11.77 55.05
C MET A 1 -36.87 -12.86 54.07
N LYS A 2 -37.85 -12.58 53.20
CA LYS A 2 -38.22 -13.47 52.08
C LYS A 2 -37.47 -12.94 50.85
N VAL A 3 -36.43 -13.65 50.43
CA VAL A 3 -35.73 -13.38 49.18
C VAL A 3 -36.56 -14.03 48.06
N HIS A 4 -36.96 -13.24 47.08
CA HIS A 4 -37.81 -13.65 45.95
C HIS A 4 -37.10 -14.72 45.07
N PRO A 5 -37.84 -15.69 44.49
CA PRO A 5 -37.28 -16.71 43.60
C PRO A 5 -36.85 -16.18 42.22
N LEU A 6 -37.01 -14.88 41.95
CA LEU A 6 -36.57 -14.26 40.68
C LEU A 6 -35.04 -14.07 40.59
N SER A 7 -34.32 -13.95 41.72
CA SER A 7 -32.87 -13.74 41.71
C SER A 7 -32.08 -15.00 41.35
N THR A 8 -32.65 -16.20 41.54
CA THR A 8 -31.99 -17.47 41.20
C THR A 8 -32.13 -17.82 39.71
N PHE A 9 -33.21 -17.36 39.07
CA PHE A 9 -33.40 -17.53 37.62
C PHE A 9 -32.55 -16.56 36.78
N LEU A 10 -32.27 -15.36 37.29
CA LEU A 10 -31.36 -14.43 36.61
C LEU A 10 -29.90 -14.88 36.66
N LEU A 11 -29.44 -15.50 37.77
CA LEU A 11 -28.08 -16.03 37.85
C LEU A 11 -27.87 -17.32 37.03
N ALA A 12 -28.88 -18.19 36.94
CA ALA A 12 -28.82 -19.39 36.09
C ALA A 12 -28.94 -19.05 34.59
N GLY A 13 -29.69 -18.00 34.25
CA GLY A 13 -29.77 -17.48 32.87
C GLY A 13 -28.50 -16.79 32.39
N LEU A 14 -27.74 -16.15 33.29
CA LEU A 14 -26.46 -15.52 32.95
C LEU A 14 -25.32 -16.53 32.81
N SER A 15 -25.34 -17.65 33.54
CA SER A 15 -24.38 -18.74 33.34
C SER A 15 -24.70 -19.59 32.11
N SER A 16 -25.97 -19.75 31.70
CA SER A 16 -26.31 -20.43 30.44
C SER A 16 -26.01 -19.61 29.19
N VAL A 17 -25.98 -18.27 29.26
CA VAL A 17 -25.57 -17.40 28.14
C VAL A 17 -24.04 -17.30 28.04
N ALA A 18 -23.31 -17.54 29.13
CA ALA A 18 -21.85 -17.65 29.12
C ALA A 18 -21.33 -19.04 28.66
N GLN A 19 -22.21 -20.04 28.53
CA GLN A 19 -21.83 -21.43 28.24
C GLN A 19 -22.11 -21.88 26.79
N GLN A 20 -22.21 -20.94 25.84
CA GLN A 20 -22.39 -21.27 24.41
C GLN A 20 -21.65 -20.34 23.45
N VAL A 21 -20.40 -19.98 23.78
CA VAL A 21 -19.41 -19.52 22.79
C VAL A 21 -18.11 -20.31 23.00
N ASN A 22 -18.22 -21.64 23.03
CA ASN A 22 -17.07 -22.53 22.93
C ASN A 22 -16.85 -22.90 21.46
N GLY A 23 -16.85 -21.89 20.58
CA GLY A 23 -16.49 -22.04 19.19
C GLY A 23 -15.01 -21.72 19.03
N GLU A 24 -14.23 -22.68 18.55
CA GLU A 24 -12.83 -22.48 18.18
C GLU A 24 -12.72 -21.33 17.16
N VAL A 25 -11.87 -20.34 17.44
CA VAL A 25 -11.63 -19.20 16.55
C VAL A 25 -10.63 -19.64 15.49
N VAL A 26 -11.02 -19.61 14.22
CA VAL A 26 -10.13 -20.00 13.11
C VAL A 26 -9.21 -18.81 12.79
N THR A 27 -7.91 -18.99 12.94
CA THR A 27 -6.94 -17.88 12.86
C THR A 27 -6.08 -17.94 11.60
N ILE A 28 -5.78 -16.77 11.03
CA ILE A 28 -4.72 -16.64 10.03
C ILE A 28 -3.76 -15.55 10.43
N HIS A 29 -2.47 -15.86 10.37
CA HIS A 29 -1.40 -14.91 10.62
C HIS A 29 -0.54 -14.77 9.37
N GLY A 30 -0.28 -13.52 8.97
CA GLY A 30 0.70 -13.21 7.94
C GLY A 30 1.56 -12.02 8.33
N SER A 31 2.65 -11.82 7.62
CA SER A 31 3.51 -10.66 7.82
C SER A 31 4.28 -10.25 6.57
N GLY A 32 4.78 -9.02 6.58
CA GLY A 32 5.78 -8.54 5.64
C GLY A 32 5.59 -7.10 5.21
N THR A 33 5.60 -6.84 3.90
CA THR A 33 5.62 -5.46 3.37
C THR A 33 4.52 -4.55 3.91
N THR A 34 4.87 -3.29 4.16
CA THR A 34 3.92 -2.25 4.55
C THR A 34 3.06 -1.76 3.40
N ASN A 35 3.48 -1.93 2.15
CA ASN A 35 2.85 -1.31 0.98
C ASN A 35 1.39 -1.78 0.77
N PRO A 36 1.10 -3.06 0.49
CA PRO A 36 -0.26 -3.57 0.38
C PRO A 36 -0.97 -3.79 1.72
N SER A 37 -0.42 -3.35 2.86
CA SER A 37 -0.99 -3.66 4.19
C SER A 37 -2.44 -3.19 4.35
N LYS A 38 -2.77 -1.97 3.90
CA LYS A 38 -4.15 -1.44 3.93
C LYS A 38 -5.12 -2.27 3.08
N CYS A 39 -4.67 -2.75 1.92
CA CYS A 39 -5.44 -3.65 1.05
C CYS A 39 -5.67 -5.01 1.75
N ILE A 40 -4.61 -5.62 2.29
CA ILE A 40 -4.68 -6.90 3.01
C ILE A 40 -5.59 -6.79 4.24
N TRP A 41 -5.42 -5.76 5.09
CA TRP A 41 -6.25 -5.55 6.27
C TRP A 41 -7.72 -5.31 5.94
N HIS A 42 -8.01 -4.62 4.84
CA HIS A 42 -9.38 -4.44 4.36
C HIS A 42 -10.02 -5.79 4.02
N ILE A 43 -9.34 -6.61 3.20
CA ILE A 43 -9.81 -7.94 2.83
C ILE A 43 -9.99 -8.82 4.07
N MET A 44 -9.03 -8.81 4.99
CA MET A 44 -9.13 -9.53 6.27
C MET A 44 -10.34 -9.09 7.11
N SER A 45 -10.62 -7.79 7.15
CA SER A 45 -11.77 -7.24 7.87
C SER A 45 -13.09 -7.71 7.26
N LEU A 46 -13.17 -7.72 5.93
CA LEU A 46 -14.34 -8.28 5.23
C LEU A 46 -14.55 -9.75 5.58
N PHE A 47 -13.49 -10.56 5.68
CA PHE A 47 -13.62 -11.97 6.07
C PHE A 47 -14.14 -12.14 7.51
N MET A 48 -13.59 -11.38 8.45
CA MET A 48 -14.02 -11.43 9.85
C MET A 48 -15.47 -10.98 10.02
N GLU A 49 -15.93 -10.04 9.20
CA GLU A 49 -17.33 -9.58 9.20
C GLU A 49 -18.27 -10.56 8.47
N ARG A 50 -17.83 -11.09 7.33
CA ARG A 50 -18.66 -11.87 6.41
C ARG A 50 -18.66 -13.37 6.70
N SER A 51 -17.97 -13.85 7.72
CA SER A 51 -17.99 -15.25 8.15
C SER A 51 -19.04 -15.51 9.24
N LEU A 52 -19.64 -16.71 9.25
CA LEU A 52 -20.48 -17.15 10.36
C LEU A 52 -19.64 -17.75 11.49
N VAL A 53 -18.59 -18.50 11.14
CA VAL A 53 -17.58 -18.99 12.07
C VAL A 53 -16.72 -17.82 12.53
N ALA A 54 -16.42 -17.76 13.82
CA ALA A 54 -15.52 -16.74 14.36
C ALA A 54 -14.13 -16.92 13.74
N THR A 55 -13.70 -15.93 12.96
CA THR A 55 -12.36 -15.90 12.37
C THR A 55 -11.56 -14.74 12.93
N ARG A 56 -10.23 -14.91 12.98
CA ARG A 56 -9.31 -13.83 13.35
C ARG A 56 -8.12 -13.83 12.40
N LEU A 57 -8.14 -12.87 11.48
CA LEU A 57 -7.07 -12.69 10.51
C LEU A 57 -6.21 -11.49 10.94
N THR A 58 -4.90 -11.68 10.98
CA THR A 58 -3.95 -10.64 11.35
C THR A 58 -2.81 -10.56 10.35
N TYR A 59 -2.40 -9.34 10.00
CA TYR A 59 -1.24 -9.09 9.16
C TYR A 59 -0.29 -8.11 9.82
N ARG A 60 0.99 -8.50 9.99
CA ARG A 60 2.05 -7.69 10.58
C ARG A 60 2.82 -6.96 9.49
N ALA A 61 2.58 -5.66 9.35
CA ALA A 61 3.26 -4.81 8.38
C ALA A 61 4.65 -4.37 8.90
N VAL A 62 5.66 -5.18 8.63
CA VAL A 62 7.03 -5.08 9.19
C VAL A 62 8.10 -4.73 8.15
N GLY A 63 7.73 -4.62 6.88
CA GLY A 63 8.65 -4.45 5.76
C GLY A 63 8.99 -5.78 5.08
N SER A 64 9.42 -5.70 3.82
CA SER A 64 9.64 -6.90 3.01
C SER A 64 10.80 -7.77 3.51
N SER A 65 11.92 -7.19 3.95
CA SER A 65 13.06 -7.96 4.48
C SER A 65 12.64 -8.79 5.70
N THR A 66 12.03 -8.14 6.71
CA THR A 66 11.58 -8.82 7.93
C THR A 66 10.50 -9.84 7.64
N GLY A 67 9.54 -9.53 6.75
CA GLY A 67 8.54 -10.50 6.31
C GLY A 67 9.14 -11.74 5.65
N GLN A 68 10.16 -11.57 4.81
CA GLN A 68 10.87 -12.70 4.23
C GLN A 68 11.60 -13.52 5.30
N MET A 69 12.24 -12.90 6.29
CA MET A 69 12.87 -13.64 7.39
C MET A 69 11.85 -14.46 8.19
N GLU A 70 10.72 -13.85 8.56
CA GLU A 70 9.63 -14.52 9.29
C GLU A 70 8.99 -15.66 8.48
N PHE A 71 8.85 -15.48 7.17
CA PHE A 71 8.32 -16.50 6.27
C PHE A 71 9.32 -17.62 5.99
N LEU A 72 10.59 -17.28 5.74
CA LEU A 72 11.62 -18.25 5.39
C LEU A 72 12.04 -19.08 6.60
N GLY A 73 11.85 -18.57 7.82
CA GLY A 73 12.25 -19.28 9.04
C GLY A 73 13.76 -19.40 9.20
N VAL A 74 14.52 -18.54 8.52
CA VAL A 74 16.00 -18.53 8.52
C VAL A 74 16.48 -17.55 9.60
N ASN A 75 17.47 -17.97 10.40
CA ASN A 75 18.12 -17.19 11.49
C ASN A 75 17.25 -16.87 12.72
N ASN A 76 16.42 -17.81 13.19
CA ASN A 76 15.57 -17.61 14.37
C ASN A 76 16.16 -18.05 15.71
N THR A 77 17.40 -18.55 15.73
CA THR A 77 18.06 -18.94 16.96
C THR A 77 19.03 -17.85 17.37
N ASP A 78 18.97 -17.45 18.65
CA ASP A 78 20.15 -16.93 19.35
C ASP A 78 21.31 -17.86 19.00
N GLU A 79 22.43 -17.32 18.52
CA GLU A 79 23.64 -18.08 18.20
C GLU A 79 24.16 -18.91 19.41
N ASN A 80 23.59 -18.67 20.60
CA ASN A 80 23.83 -19.39 21.85
C ASN A 80 22.73 -20.43 22.24
N SER A 81 21.66 -20.63 21.46
CA SER A 81 20.53 -21.49 21.87
C SER A 81 20.78 -22.99 21.72
N GLY A 82 21.78 -23.40 20.92
CA GLY A 82 22.06 -24.81 20.65
C GLY A 82 21.00 -25.55 19.83
N GLU A 83 19.99 -24.84 19.32
CA GLU A 83 19.01 -25.36 18.37
C GLU A 83 19.56 -25.30 16.94
N ASP A 84 19.07 -26.18 16.06
CA ASP A 84 19.42 -26.15 14.63
C ASP A 84 19.11 -24.75 14.05
N PRO A 85 20.11 -23.97 13.60
CA PRO A 85 19.90 -22.61 13.11
C PRO A 85 19.06 -22.54 11.82
N PHE A 86 18.71 -23.70 11.26
CA PHE A 86 18.02 -23.87 10.00
C PHE A 86 16.65 -24.55 10.14
N GLN A 87 15.85 -24.26 11.17
CA GLN A 87 14.53 -24.89 11.23
C GLN A 87 13.62 -24.55 10.03
N HIS A 88 13.87 -23.47 9.25
CA HIS A 88 13.11 -23.12 8.02
C HIS A 88 11.57 -23.13 8.17
N VAL A 89 11.09 -23.14 9.42
CA VAL A 89 9.68 -23.13 9.79
C VAL A 89 9.21 -21.67 9.75
N PRO A 90 8.16 -21.36 8.97
CA PRO A 90 7.57 -20.02 8.97
C PRO A 90 6.97 -19.67 10.34
N HIS A 91 7.15 -18.42 10.78
CA HIS A 91 6.46 -17.88 11.98
C HIS A 91 5.00 -17.50 11.72
N THR A 92 4.61 -17.44 10.45
CA THR A 92 3.30 -17.00 9.99
C THR A 92 2.83 -17.88 8.86
N HIS A 93 1.52 -18.05 8.70
CA HIS A 93 0.94 -18.91 7.67
C HIS A 93 1.22 -18.44 6.24
N PHE A 94 1.49 -17.14 6.04
CA PHE A 94 1.94 -16.60 4.76
C PHE A 94 2.85 -15.37 4.95
N GLY A 95 3.81 -15.20 4.06
CA GLY A 95 4.59 -13.96 3.95
C GLY A 95 4.03 -13.06 2.86
N ALA A 96 4.37 -11.77 2.87
CA ALA A 96 4.13 -10.90 1.72
C ALA A 96 5.28 -9.91 1.51
N GLY A 97 5.58 -9.57 0.26
CA GLY A 97 6.64 -8.61 -0.05
C GLY A 97 6.52 -8.02 -1.44
N ASP A 98 7.20 -6.89 -1.68
CA ASP A 98 7.29 -6.27 -3.01
C ASP A 98 8.62 -6.53 -3.72
N ILE A 99 9.52 -7.23 -3.03
CA ILE A 99 10.77 -7.75 -3.58
C ILE A 99 10.63 -9.28 -3.69
N PRO A 100 11.06 -9.93 -4.78
CA PRO A 100 11.13 -11.38 -4.77
C PRO A 100 12.04 -11.88 -3.65
N VAL A 101 11.77 -13.09 -3.13
CA VAL A 101 12.77 -13.81 -2.33
C VAL A 101 14.05 -13.96 -3.17
N PRO A 102 15.23 -13.56 -2.66
CA PRO A 102 16.49 -13.66 -3.40
C PRO A 102 16.81 -15.11 -3.81
N SER A 103 17.39 -15.30 -5.00
CA SER A 103 17.75 -16.63 -5.53
C SER A 103 18.56 -17.49 -4.56
N ALA A 104 19.47 -16.88 -3.80
CA ALA A 104 20.27 -17.58 -2.80
C ALA A 104 19.41 -18.09 -1.63
N ALA A 105 18.45 -17.29 -1.14
CA ALA A 105 17.55 -17.68 -0.07
C ALA A 105 16.51 -18.71 -0.54
N TYR A 106 16.00 -18.55 -1.77
CA TYR A 106 15.15 -19.53 -2.43
C TYR A 106 15.86 -20.89 -2.58
N LYS A 107 17.12 -20.89 -3.04
CA LYS A 107 17.93 -22.11 -3.13
C LYS A 107 18.19 -22.72 -1.74
N ALA A 108 18.59 -21.91 -0.76
CA ALA A 108 18.87 -22.39 0.59
C ALA A 108 17.64 -23.06 1.22
N LEU A 109 16.46 -22.47 1.04
CA LEU A 109 15.20 -23.08 1.47
C LEU A 109 15.01 -24.46 0.84
N ASN A 110 15.11 -24.54 -0.49
CA ASN A 110 14.88 -25.79 -1.22
C ASN A 110 15.90 -26.88 -0.84
N ASP A 111 17.18 -26.49 -0.67
CA ASP A 111 18.24 -27.40 -0.21
C ASP A 111 17.93 -27.96 1.19
N ALA A 112 17.45 -27.11 2.10
CA ALA A 112 17.19 -27.49 3.50
C ALA A 112 15.92 -28.35 3.67
N THR A 113 14.94 -28.19 2.79
CA THR A 113 13.61 -28.79 2.98
C THR A 113 13.30 -29.94 2.03
N ASN A 114 13.95 -30.03 0.85
CA ASN A 114 13.78 -31.19 -0.04
C ASN A 114 14.85 -31.32 -1.16
N GLU A 115 16.15 -31.16 -0.84
CA GLU A 115 17.29 -31.48 -1.74
C GLU A 115 17.24 -30.95 -3.20
N GLY A 116 16.60 -29.78 -3.44
CA GLY A 116 16.62 -29.10 -4.74
C GLY A 116 15.27 -28.93 -5.44
N GLU A 117 14.18 -29.43 -4.84
CA GLU A 117 12.82 -29.14 -5.29
C GLU A 117 12.28 -27.84 -4.69
N SER A 118 11.39 -27.15 -5.40
CA SER A 118 10.80 -25.91 -4.92
C SER A 118 9.83 -26.15 -3.77
N ASN A 119 10.01 -25.49 -2.63
CA ASN A 119 9.13 -25.62 -1.46
C ASN A 119 8.30 -24.37 -1.15
N MET A 120 8.32 -23.39 -2.04
CA MET A 120 7.53 -22.18 -1.91
C MET A 120 6.90 -21.72 -3.22
N LEU A 121 5.87 -20.89 -3.09
CA LEU A 121 5.21 -20.20 -4.18
C LEU A 121 5.35 -18.69 -3.99
N HIS A 122 5.59 -17.98 -5.09
CA HIS A 122 5.34 -16.55 -5.22
C HIS A 122 4.00 -16.36 -5.93
N LEU A 123 3.04 -15.78 -5.22
CA LEU A 123 1.70 -15.50 -5.70
C LEU A 123 1.57 -13.98 -5.94
N PRO A 124 1.88 -13.47 -7.15
CA PRO A 124 1.73 -12.05 -7.49
C PRO A 124 0.26 -11.66 -7.53
N PHE A 125 -0.13 -10.60 -6.81
CA PHE A 125 -1.55 -10.22 -6.72
C PHE A 125 -1.83 -8.73 -7.01
N ALA A 126 -0.86 -7.83 -6.82
CA ALA A 126 -1.09 -6.40 -7.02
C ALA A 126 0.14 -5.70 -7.60
N LEU A 127 -0.07 -4.77 -8.52
CA LEU A 127 0.93 -3.82 -8.97
C LEU A 127 0.75 -2.49 -8.27
N SER A 128 1.84 -1.84 -7.92
CA SER A 128 1.85 -0.46 -7.43
C SER A 128 3.09 0.27 -7.92
N SER A 129 3.29 1.50 -7.46
CA SER A 129 4.47 2.29 -7.76
C SER A 129 5.08 2.86 -6.49
N ILE A 130 6.38 3.13 -6.57
CA ILE A 130 7.10 3.97 -5.61
C ILE A 130 7.34 5.30 -6.30
N SER A 131 7.14 6.42 -5.61
CA SER A 131 7.43 7.74 -6.15
C SER A 131 8.25 8.57 -5.19
N PHE A 132 8.78 9.68 -5.72
CA PHE A 132 9.40 10.71 -4.90
C PHE A 132 8.39 11.82 -4.64
N PHE A 133 8.35 12.25 -3.39
CA PHE A 133 7.49 13.33 -2.93
C PHE A 133 8.34 14.43 -2.34
N HIS A 134 7.89 15.67 -2.50
CA HIS A 134 8.57 16.85 -1.97
C HIS A 134 7.62 17.74 -1.17
N SER A 135 8.19 18.59 -0.35
CA SER A 135 7.45 19.60 0.44
C SER A 135 7.90 21.03 0.11
N ILE A 136 8.32 21.27 -1.14
CA ILE A 136 8.61 22.61 -1.64
C ILE A 136 7.29 23.41 -1.68
N PRO A 137 7.16 24.48 -0.87
CA PRO A 137 5.92 25.26 -0.83
C PRO A 137 5.62 25.85 -2.21
N GLY A 138 4.34 25.90 -2.63
CA GLY A 138 3.93 26.58 -3.87
C GLY A 138 4.20 25.82 -5.18
N ILE A 139 4.76 24.61 -5.14
CA ILE A 139 4.84 23.74 -6.32
C ILE A 139 3.61 22.82 -6.35
N PRO A 140 2.81 22.81 -7.43
CA PRO A 140 1.63 21.97 -7.56
C PRO A 140 1.99 20.51 -7.87
N ASP A 141 1.07 19.63 -7.50
CA ASP A 141 1.11 18.18 -7.76
C ASP A 141 0.38 17.82 -9.08
N ASN A 142 0.88 18.36 -10.20
CA ASN A 142 0.33 18.08 -11.54
C ASN A 142 1.44 18.17 -12.61
N ASP A 143 1.06 18.19 -13.89
CA ASP A 143 1.95 18.30 -15.06
C ASP A 143 2.88 19.53 -15.02
N LYS A 144 2.51 20.56 -14.24
CA LYS A 144 3.33 21.73 -14.01
C LYS A 144 4.32 21.53 -12.86
N GLY A 145 4.28 20.47 -12.07
CA GLY A 145 5.04 20.27 -10.83
C GLY A 145 6.57 20.21 -11.00
N LEU A 146 7.28 19.79 -9.95
CA LEU A 146 8.75 19.70 -9.99
C LEU A 146 9.20 18.59 -10.93
N LYS A 147 9.96 18.94 -11.97
CA LYS A 147 10.54 17.99 -12.92
C LYS A 147 11.92 17.54 -12.47
N LEU A 148 12.13 16.23 -12.37
CA LEU A 148 13.43 15.62 -12.08
C LEU A 148 13.67 14.41 -12.98
N ASN A 149 14.94 14.11 -13.23
CA ASN A 149 15.36 12.87 -13.88
C ASN A 149 16.15 11.98 -12.89
N SER A 150 16.44 10.75 -13.30
CA SER A 150 17.16 9.76 -12.48
C SER A 150 18.51 10.27 -11.97
N CYS A 151 19.28 10.97 -12.81
CA CYS A 151 20.61 11.45 -12.46
C CYS A 151 20.61 12.64 -11.49
N LEU A 152 19.62 13.54 -11.58
CA LEU A 152 19.41 14.58 -10.58
C LEU A 152 19.03 13.97 -9.23
N LEU A 153 18.09 13.01 -9.23
CA LEU A 153 17.73 12.30 -8.01
C LEU A 153 18.92 11.58 -7.39
N ALA A 154 19.71 10.84 -8.18
CA ALA A 154 20.91 10.16 -7.70
C ALA A 154 21.87 11.15 -7.01
N ARG A 155 22.12 12.31 -7.62
CA ARG A 155 23.02 13.34 -7.07
C ARG A 155 22.45 14.06 -5.86
N ILE A 156 21.12 14.24 -5.78
CA ILE A 156 20.45 14.77 -4.57
C ILE A 156 20.63 13.78 -3.41
N PHE A 157 20.34 12.50 -3.63
CA PHE A 157 20.45 11.46 -2.59
C PHE A 157 21.91 11.13 -2.22
N ASP A 158 22.86 11.38 -3.11
CA ASP A 158 24.30 11.29 -2.86
C ASP A 158 24.91 12.59 -2.30
N GLY A 159 24.10 13.63 -2.06
CA GLY A 159 24.54 14.89 -1.46
C GLY A 159 25.42 15.78 -2.35
N LYS A 160 25.55 15.46 -3.64
CA LYS A 160 26.25 16.28 -4.65
C LYS A 160 25.43 17.51 -5.03
N ILE A 161 24.11 17.35 -5.15
CA ILE A 161 23.17 18.46 -5.28
C ILE A 161 22.53 18.70 -3.92
N THR A 162 22.69 19.91 -3.39
CA THR A 162 22.28 20.23 -2.01
C THR A 162 21.28 21.37 -1.92
N ARG A 163 20.90 21.99 -3.04
CA ARG A 163 19.98 23.14 -3.06
C ARG A 163 19.05 23.08 -4.25
N TRP A 164 17.85 23.65 -4.09
CA TRP A 164 16.83 23.69 -5.14
C TRP A 164 17.14 24.70 -6.26
N ASP A 165 18.06 25.63 -6.04
CA ASP A 165 18.58 26.60 -7.02
C ASP A 165 19.78 26.06 -7.82
N ASP A 166 20.05 24.75 -7.75
CA ASP A 166 21.10 24.11 -8.54
C ASP A 166 20.84 24.28 -10.05
N PRO A 167 21.83 24.70 -10.86
CA PRO A 167 21.64 25.00 -12.28
C PRO A 167 21.00 23.86 -13.08
N GLU A 168 21.26 22.62 -12.72
CA GLU A 168 20.74 21.46 -13.46
C GLU A 168 19.28 21.16 -13.09
N ILE A 169 18.87 21.44 -11.85
CA ILE A 169 17.44 21.43 -11.48
C ILE A 169 16.71 22.56 -12.20
N LEU A 170 17.29 23.77 -12.22
CA LEU A 170 16.69 24.94 -12.87
C LEU A 170 16.50 24.71 -14.38
N ALA A 171 17.46 24.05 -15.05
CA ALA A 171 17.38 23.74 -16.47
C ALA A 171 16.15 22.91 -16.86
N LEU A 172 15.68 22.01 -15.98
CA LEU A 172 14.44 21.24 -16.21
C LEU A 172 13.17 21.98 -15.76
N ASN A 173 13.31 23.05 -15.00
CA ASN A 173 12.24 23.74 -14.30
C ASN A 173 12.23 25.24 -14.61
N VAL A 174 12.51 25.64 -15.86
CA VAL A 174 12.63 27.04 -16.29
C VAL A 174 11.41 27.89 -15.88
N SER A 175 10.19 27.36 -16.02
CA SER A 175 8.95 28.05 -15.60
C SER A 175 8.82 28.27 -14.10
N ARG A 176 9.68 27.65 -13.28
CA ARG A 176 9.71 27.73 -11.81
C ARG A 176 11.02 28.29 -11.27
N GLU A 177 11.91 28.77 -12.14
CA GLU A 177 13.25 29.16 -11.74
C GLU A 177 13.26 30.21 -10.62
N GLY A 178 12.44 31.28 -10.77
CA GLY A 178 12.32 32.33 -9.76
C GLY A 178 11.83 31.79 -8.41
N HIS A 179 10.86 30.88 -8.45
CA HIS A 179 10.29 30.25 -7.25
C HIS A 179 11.29 29.33 -6.54
N LEU A 180 12.02 28.50 -7.29
CA LEU A 180 13.05 27.61 -6.72
C LEU A 180 14.21 28.40 -6.10
N LYS A 181 14.60 29.53 -6.73
CA LYS A 181 15.57 30.49 -6.18
C LYS A 181 15.05 31.14 -4.89
N GLU A 182 13.78 31.54 -4.86
CA GLU A 182 13.16 32.09 -3.66
C GLU A 182 13.19 31.07 -2.51
N VAL A 183 12.72 29.84 -2.77
CA VAL A 183 12.74 28.75 -1.78
C VAL A 183 14.16 28.55 -1.25
N ALA A 184 15.15 28.43 -2.13
CA ALA A 184 16.52 28.21 -1.73
C ALA A 184 17.11 29.38 -0.90
N SER A 185 16.69 30.62 -1.17
CA SER A 185 17.10 31.80 -0.40
C SER A 185 16.46 31.84 1.00
N ARG A 186 15.21 31.38 1.12
CA ARG A 186 14.44 31.41 2.37
C ARG A 186 14.77 30.28 3.32
N THR A 187 15.06 29.09 2.79
CA THR A 187 15.31 27.94 3.66
C THR A 187 16.68 28.01 4.30
N ASN A 188 17.71 28.53 3.62
CA ASN A 188 19.13 28.60 4.02
C ASN A 188 19.77 27.23 4.41
N SER A 189 19.00 26.32 5.01
CA SER A 189 19.15 24.88 5.00
C SER A 189 18.88 24.34 3.59
N GLY A 190 19.84 23.59 3.05
CA GLY A 190 19.72 22.91 1.77
C GLY A 190 18.60 21.86 1.73
N ILE A 191 18.57 21.05 0.68
CA ILE A 191 17.56 20.01 0.47
C ILE A 191 17.60 19.02 1.64
N TYR A 192 16.45 18.86 2.32
CA TYR A 192 16.27 17.82 3.34
C TYR A 192 15.93 16.50 2.64
N VAL A 193 16.88 15.56 2.60
CA VAL A 193 16.66 14.26 1.94
C VAL A 193 16.24 13.23 2.97
N ALA A 194 14.95 12.83 2.96
CA ALA A 194 14.40 11.78 3.81
C ALA A 194 14.66 10.39 3.23
N ARG A 195 15.08 9.44 4.07
CA ARG A 195 15.32 8.05 3.68
C ARG A 195 14.97 7.07 4.79
N ARG A 196 14.71 5.81 4.42
CA ARG A 196 14.48 4.69 5.33
C ARG A 196 15.80 4.21 5.97
N VAL A 197 15.73 3.60 7.15
CA VAL A 197 16.89 3.04 7.84
C VAL A 197 16.87 1.52 7.78
N HIS A 198 15.70 0.92 8.03
CA HIS A 198 15.53 -0.53 8.10
C HIS A 198 15.10 -1.12 6.75
N GLY A 199 15.11 -2.45 6.65
CA GLY A 199 14.80 -3.19 5.43
C GLY A 199 13.48 -2.79 4.79
N SER A 200 13.56 -2.20 3.60
CA SER A 200 12.44 -1.54 2.92
C SER A 200 12.40 -1.90 1.43
N SER A 201 11.24 -2.36 0.94
CA SER A 201 11.03 -2.60 -0.49
C SER A 201 11.10 -1.32 -1.29
N SER A 202 10.54 -0.21 -0.79
CA SER A 202 10.63 1.09 -1.47
C SER A 202 12.10 1.52 -1.64
N THR A 203 12.95 1.23 -0.64
CA THR A 203 14.40 1.50 -0.71
C THR A 203 15.09 0.64 -1.75
N ALA A 204 14.79 -0.67 -1.78
CA ALA A 204 15.32 -1.58 -2.78
C ALA A 204 14.96 -1.12 -4.21
N SER A 205 13.71 -0.74 -4.42
CA SER A 205 13.21 -0.30 -5.73
C SER A 205 13.79 1.04 -6.16
N VAL A 206 13.87 2.01 -5.25
CA VAL A 206 14.47 3.33 -5.51
C VAL A 206 15.96 3.21 -5.83
N THR A 207 16.72 2.50 -4.99
CA THR A 207 18.17 2.37 -5.22
C THR A 207 18.47 1.58 -6.49
N LYS A 208 17.66 0.55 -6.81
CA LYS A 208 17.74 -0.16 -8.08
C LYS A 208 17.43 0.75 -9.27
N TYR A 209 16.38 1.57 -9.20
CA TYR A 209 16.05 2.55 -10.25
C TYR A 209 17.18 3.55 -10.47
N LEU A 210 17.73 4.13 -9.40
CA LEU A 210 18.84 5.08 -9.51
C LEU A 210 20.06 4.43 -10.19
N HIS A 211 20.35 3.16 -9.87
CA HIS A 211 21.42 2.42 -10.53
C HIS A 211 21.13 2.13 -12.01
N GLU A 212 19.95 1.57 -12.32
CA GLU A 212 19.60 1.17 -13.68
C GLU A 212 19.48 2.38 -14.63
N ALA A 213 18.92 3.48 -14.15
CA ALA A 213 18.69 4.68 -14.94
C ALA A 213 19.86 5.69 -14.88
N CYS A 214 20.76 5.61 -13.89
CA CYS A 214 21.92 6.50 -13.78
C CYS A 214 23.13 5.86 -13.08
N LYS A 215 23.62 4.74 -13.61
CA LYS A 215 24.72 3.93 -13.04
C LYS A 215 26.01 4.69 -12.70
N ASN A 216 26.30 5.79 -13.39
CA ASN A 216 27.51 6.59 -13.16
C ASN A 216 27.40 7.43 -11.87
N GLU A 217 26.18 7.79 -11.46
CA GLU A 217 25.92 8.54 -10.23
C GLU A 217 25.54 7.63 -9.08
N TRP A 218 24.93 6.47 -9.36
CA TRP A 218 24.52 5.49 -8.36
C TRP A 218 25.12 4.11 -8.64
N PRO A 219 26.23 3.74 -7.97
CA PRO A 219 26.91 2.46 -8.19
C PRO A 219 26.11 1.27 -7.65
N LYS A 220 26.42 0.06 -8.14
CA LYS A 220 25.77 -1.18 -7.70
C LYS A 220 25.96 -1.45 -6.21
N SER A 221 27.06 -0.99 -5.61
CA SER A 221 27.33 -1.08 -4.15
C SER A 221 26.32 -0.31 -3.29
N LYS A 222 25.56 0.62 -3.89
CA LYS A 222 24.48 1.38 -3.24
C LYS A 222 23.08 0.82 -3.53
N VAL A 223 22.95 -0.40 -4.05
CA VAL A 223 21.65 -1.02 -4.35
C VAL A 223 21.28 -2.03 -3.27
N GLY A 224 20.14 -1.85 -2.61
CA GLY A 224 19.65 -2.78 -1.60
C GLY A 224 18.46 -2.27 -0.80
N SER A 225 17.78 -3.17 -0.07
CA SER A 225 16.68 -2.84 0.85
C SER A 225 17.15 -2.21 2.15
N GLU A 226 18.40 -2.47 2.54
CA GLU A 226 19.04 -2.09 3.80
C GLU A 226 20.32 -1.28 3.51
N LEU A 227 20.23 -0.25 2.66
CA LEU A 227 21.38 0.59 2.35
C LEU A 227 21.96 1.20 3.64
N GLY A 228 23.25 0.99 3.89
CA GLY A 228 23.90 1.25 5.18
C GLY A 228 24.05 0.03 6.10
N ALA A 229 23.57 -1.16 5.70
CA ALA A 229 23.89 -2.43 6.35
C ALA A 229 25.21 -3.03 5.83
N LYS A 230 25.70 -4.06 6.51
CA LYS A 230 27.00 -4.70 6.25
C LYS A 230 27.15 -5.11 4.77
N GLY A 231 28.18 -4.61 4.11
CA GLY A 231 28.52 -4.94 2.72
C GLY A 231 27.88 -4.05 1.65
N LEU A 232 27.08 -3.05 2.04
CA LEU A 232 26.62 -1.97 1.17
C LEU A 232 27.28 -0.64 1.58
N ASP A 233 27.42 0.29 0.63
CA ASP A 233 27.84 1.65 0.95
C ASP A 233 26.80 2.36 1.82
N GLU A 234 27.21 3.36 2.60
CA GLU A 234 26.27 4.14 3.40
C GLU A 234 25.51 5.18 2.58
N TRP A 235 24.31 5.53 3.06
CA TRP A 235 23.66 6.77 2.65
C TRP A 235 24.59 7.95 2.91
N HIS A 236 24.54 8.96 2.06
CA HIS A 236 25.30 10.18 2.32
C HIS A 236 24.89 10.78 3.68
N VAL A 237 25.86 11.26 4.46
CA VAL A 237 25.68 11.76 5.85
C VAL A 237 24.66 12.91 5.99
N ARG A 238 24.36 13.60 4.88
CA ARG A 238 23.35 14.67 4.82
C ARG A 238 21.90 14.17 4.79
N THR A 239 21.69 12.91 4.40
CA THR A 239 20.34 12.31 4.40
C THR A 239 19.83 12.11 5.82
N LYS A 240 18.51 12.00 5.98
CA LYS A 240 17.82 12.03 7.26
C LYS A 240 17.01 10.74 7.47
N PRO A 241 17.19 10.06 8.62
CA PRO A 241 16.46 8.85 8.93
C PRO A 241 14.98 9.15 9.18
N CYS A 242 14.11 8.47 8.45
CA CYS A 242 12.66 8.55 8.59
C CYS A 242 12.13 7.12 8.36
N GLU A 243 11.52 6.51 9.37
CA GLU A 243 11.21 5.07 9.34
C GLU A 243 9.72 4.79 9.15
N GLY A 244 9.41 3.72 8.41
CA GLY A 244 8.06 3.41 7.95
C GLY A 244 7.47 4.46 6.99
N SER A 245 6.35 4.12 6.35
CA SER A 245 5.64 5.05 5.45
C SER A 245 5.09 6.27 6.22
N GLY A 246 4.65 6.08 7.46
CA GLY A 246 4.20 7.17 8.34
C GLY A 246 5.32 8.15 8.70
N GLY A 247 6.48 7.66 9.13
CA GLY A 247 7.61 8.53 9.48
C GLY A 247 8.20 9.26 8.27
N MET A 248 8.23 8.62 7.09
CA MET A 248 8.56 9.31 5.83
C MET A 248 7.59 10.44 5.52
N THR A 249 6.28 10.21 5.68
CA THR A 249 5.25 11.24 5.49
C THR A 249 5.43 12.42 6.45
N GLU A 250 5.65 12.14 7.73
CA GLU A 250 5.87 13.16 8.76
C GLU A 250 7.14 13.98 8.46
N CYS A 251 8.24 13.32 8.08
CA CYS A 251 9.46 14.01 7.66
C CYS A 251 9.22 14.98 6.51
N LEU A 252 8.44 14.58 5.50
CA LEU A 252 8.13 15.46 4.37
C LEU A 252 7.25 16.64 4.80
N LYS A 253 6.18 16.39 5.55
CA LYS A 253 5.25 17.44 6.01
C LYS A 253 5.92 18.47 6.92
N ASN A 254 6.82 18.03 7.81
CA ASN A 254 7.42 18.88 8.84
C ASN A 254 8.66 19.64 8.37
N ASN A 255 9.24 19.31 7.21
CA ASN A 255 10.47 19.93 6.73
C ASN A 255 10.24 20.55 5.35
N PRO A 256 9.92 21.85 5.25
CA PRO A 256 9.74 22.52 3.96
C PRO A 256 10.96 22.40 3.05
N GLY A 257 10.74 22.06 1.79
CA GLY A 257 11.81 21.79 0.83
C GLY A 257 12.49 20.43 0.99
N ALA A 258 11.87 19.51 1.73
CA ALA A 258 12.30 18.12 1.78
C ALA A 258 11.95 17.37 0.48
N ILE A 259 12.66 16.27 0.26
CA ILE A 259 12.36 15.24 -0.73
C ILE A 259 12.60 13.86 -0.12
N GLY A 260 11.79 12.89 -0.50
CA GLY A 260 11.85 11.51 -0.02
C GLY A 260 11.08 10.60 -0.96
N TYR A 261 11.02 9.31 -0.64
CA TYR A 261 10.32 8.31 -1.44
C TYR A 261 9.35 7.49 -0.61
N LEU A 262 8.22 7.13 -1.21
CA LEU A 262 7.11 6.42 -0.58
C LEU A 262 6.39 5.58 -1.64
N ASP A 263 5.64 4.56 -1.20
CA ASP A 263 4.63 3.95 -2.06
C ASP A 263 3.65 5.04 -2.53
N SER A 264 3.37 5.12 -3.83
CA SER A 264 2.64 6.24 -4.41
C SER A 264 1.25 6.40 -3.81
N GLY A 265 0.52 5.30 -3.62
CA GLY A 265 -0.81 5.30 -2.99
C GLY A 265 -0.81 5.90 -1.57
N HIS A 266 0.25 5.67 -0.80
CA HIS A 266 0.41 6.29 0.52
C HIS A 266 0.61 7.81 0.39
N GLY A 267 1.55 8.25 -0.47
CA GLY A 267 1.79 9.68 -0.66
C GLY A 267 0.57 10.44 -1.19
N TRP A 268 -0.20 9.82 -2.08
CA TRP A 268 -1.48 10.33 -2.56
C TRP A 268 -2.51 10.49 -1.46
N SER A 269 -2.70 9.46 -0.61
CA SER A 269 -3.64 9.52 0.50
C SER A 269 -3.27 10.58 1.55
N GLU A 270 -1.99 10.92 1.62
CA GLU A 270 -1.45 11.91 2.55
C GLU A 270 -1.40 13.33 1.98
N GLY A 271 -1.81 13.51 0.71
CA GLY A 271 -1.80 14.79 0.00
C GLY A 271 -0.40 15.34 -0.27
N LEU A 272 0.61 14.48 -0.38
CA LEU A 272 1.98 14.89 -0.65
C LEU A 272 2.16 15.26 -2.12
N ALA A 273 2.94 16.30 -2.39
CA ALA A 273 3.25 16.72 -3.76
C ALA A 273 4.27 15.78 -4.40
N GLU A 274 3.91 15.21 -5.54
CA GLU A 274 4.69 14.23 -6.28
C GLU A 274 5.64 14.92 -7.29
N VAL A 275 6.82 14.33 -7.51
CA VAL A 275 7.67 14.77 -8.61
C VAL A 275 7.08 14.35 -9.95
N ASN A 276 7.28 15.19 -10.96
CA ASN A 276 7.19 14.76 -12.35
C ASN A 276 8.52 14.10 -12.70
N LEU A 277 8.53 12.77 -12.74
CA LEU A 277 9.72 11.99 -13.01
C LEU A 277 9.84 11.72 -14.52
N GLN A 278 11.03 11.95 -15.06
CA GLN A 278 11.36 11.52 -16.41
C GLN A 278 11.40 9.99 -16.48
N ASN A 279 10.60 9.39 -17.36
CA ASN A 279 10.66 7.96 -17.64
C ASN A 279 11.73 7.62 -18.68
N LYS A 280 11.84 6.32 -19.00
CA LYS A 280 12.85 5.81 -19.93
C LYS A 280 12.69 6.37 -21.36
N ASP A 281 11.45 6.65 -21.76
CA ASP A 281 11.11 7.25 -23.06
C ASP A 281 11.18 8.79 -23.03
N GLU A 282 11.81 9.35 -21.99
CA GLU A 282 12.06 10.79 -21.80
C GLU A 282 10.83 11.66 -21.51
N TYR A 283 9.67 11.06 -21.23
CA TYR A 283 8.46 11.78 -20.82
C TYR A 283 8.47 12.08 -19.32
N PHE A 284 8.05 13.29 -18.95
CA PHE A 284 7.81 13.66 -17.55
C PHE A 284 6.35 13.43 -17.22
N LEU A 285 6.11 12.61 -16.19
CA LEU A 285 4.78 12.29 -15.69
C LEU A 285 4.80 12.10 -14.18
N THR A 286 3.64 11.98 -13.55
CA THR A 286 3.48 11.50 -12.16
C THR A 286 3.06 10.03 -12.18
N SER A 287 3.28 9.31 -11.08
CA SER A 287 2.83 7.91 -10.98
C SER A 287 1.31 7.80 -11.01
N ARG A 288 0.58 8.84 -10.57
CA ARG A 288 -0.88 8.91 -10.70
C ARG A 288 -1.31 8.94 -12.16
N TYR A 289 -0.69 9.81 -12.96
CA TYR A 289 -0.93 9.86 -14.40
C TYR A 289 -0.59 8.53 -15.07
N ALA A 290 0.54 7.91 -14.73
CA ALA A 290 0.89 6.58 -15.25
C ALA A 290 -0.20 5.55 -14.93
N ARG A 291 -0.68 5.48 -13.69
CA ARG A 291 -1.73 4.54 -13.27
C ARG A 291 -2.99 4.74 -14.11
N ASP A 292 -3.48 5.97 -14.20
CA ASP A 292 -4.74 6.28 -14.88
C ASP A 292 -4.66 6.04 -16.39
N ASN A 293 -3.45 6.02 -16.95
CA ASN A 293 -3.17 5.73 -18.37
C ASN A 293 -2.55 4.33 -18.61
N GLY A 294 -2.67 3.40 -17.66
CA GLY A 294 -2.24 2.01 -17.80
C GLY A 294 -0.72 1.77 -17.75
N GLY A 295 0.07 2.80 -17.47
CA GLY A 295 1.54 2.79 -17.36
C GLY A 295 2.10 1.90 -16.25
N ILE A 296 1.34 1.66 -15.18
CA ILE A 296 1.74 0.75 -14.09
C ILE A 296 1.62 -0.71 -14.55
N THR A 297 0.47 -1.07 -15.14
CA THR A 297 0.23 -2.43 -15.63
C THR A 297 1.13 -2.78 -16.81
N SER A 298 1.39 -1.84 -17.71
CA SER A 298 2.24 -2.08 -18.89
C SER A 298 3.70 -2.36 -18.52
N ALA A 299 4.24 -1.80 -17.43
CA ALA A 299 5.57 -2.19 -16.92
C ALA A 299 5.68 -3.71 -16.65
N ALA A 300 4.59 -4.35 -16.22
CA ALA A 300 4.53 -5.79 -15.99
C ALA A 300 4.42 -6.64 -17.25
N SER A 301 4.02 -6.05 -18.38
CA SER A 301 3.99 -6.73 -19.67
C SER A 301 5.38 -6.96 -20.27
N PHE A 302 6.38 -6.17 -19.83
CA PHE A 302 7.77 -6.28 -20.31
C PHE A 302 8.66 -7.18 -19.46
N ALA A 303 8.18 -7.63 -18.29
CA ALA A 303 9.01 -8.39 -17.37
C ALA A 303 9.12 -9.86 -17.77
N MET A 304 10.32 -10.42 -17.59
CA MET A 304 10.59 -11.86 -17.61
C MET A 304 10.00 -12.51 -16.36
N THR A 305 8.68 -12.45 -16.22
CA THR A 305 7.95 -13.13 -15.16
C THR A 305 8.09 -14.64 -15.41
N PRO A 306 8.52 -15.44 -14.43
CA PRO A 306 8.54 -16.90 -14.56
C PRO A 306 7.18 -17.44 -14.97
N LEU A 307 7.16 -18.57 -15.65
CA LEU A 307 5.91 -19.21 -16.08
C LEU A 307 5.19 -19.96 -14.96
N ARG A 308 5.87 -20.17 -13.83
CA ARG A 308 5.36 -20.90 -12.68
C ARG A 308 5.62 -20.14 -11.38
N THR A 309 4.67 -20.21 -10.47
CA THR A 309 4.74 -19.58 -9.14
C THR A 309 5.82 -20.16 -8.26
N ASP A 310 6.25 -21.39 -8.54
CA ASP A 310 7.27 -22.12 -7.78
C ASP A 310 8.68 -21.99 -8.35
N SER A 311 8.89 -21.17 -9.37
CA SER A 311 10.22 -20.95 -9.95
C SER A 311 11.09 -20.04 -9.07
N ASP A 312 12.36 -19.84 -9.44
CA ASP A 312 13.17 -18.78 -8.84
C ASP A 312 12.76 -17.40 -9.39
N TRP A 313 12.21 -16.55 -8.51
CA TRP A 313 11.80 -15.18 -8.85
C TRP A 313 12.86 -14.13 -8.52
N GLY A 314 14.02 -14.50 -7.96
CA GLY A 314 15.01 -13.58 -7.39
C GLY A 314 15.52 -12.48 -8.32
N ASN A 315 15.38 -12.65 -9.64
CA ASN A 315 15.80 -11.67 -10.65
C ASN A 315 14.64 -10.83 -11.25
N VAL A 316 13.39 -11.09 -10.87
CA VAL A 316 12.21 -10.41 -11.42
C VAL A 316 12.14 -8.96 -10.91
N HIS A 317 11.96 -8.01 -11.83
CA HIS A 317 11.77 -6.60 -11.51
C HIS A 317 11.08 -5.84 -12.64
N TYR A 318 10.39 -4.76 -12.27
CA TYR A 318 9.58 -3.92 -13.15
C TYR A 318 10.12 -2.48 -13.24
N ILE A 319 11.41 -2.33 -12.95
CA ILE A 319 12.10 -1.04 -12.90
C ILE A 319 12.50 -0.59 -14.32
N ASN A 320 12.35 0.71 -14.55
CA ASN A 320 12.78 1.46 -15.74
C ASN A 320 12.41 0.77 -17.07
N LYS A 321 11.15 0.36 -17.20
CA LYS A 321 10.62 -0.25 -18.44
C LYS A 321 10.22 0.81 -19.46
N ASP A 322 10.20 0.41 -20.72
CA ASP A 322 9.85 1.28 -21.86
C ASP A 322 8.36 1.64 -21.86
N GLY A 323 8.01 2.71 -22.58
CA GLY A 323 6.65 3.14 -22.83
C GLY A 323 6.37 4.57 -22.36
N MET A 324 5.73 5.35 -23.23
CA MET A 324 5.42 6.77 -23.02
C MET A 324 4.70 7.08 -21.69
N ASN A 325 3.78 6.21 -21.26
CA ASN A 325 3.05 6.38 -20.01
C ASN A 325 3.62 5.55 -18.84
N THR A 326 4.66 4.75 -19.08
CA THR A 326 5.20 3.80 -18.11
C THR A 326 5.87 4.53 -16.96
N TRP A 327 5.49 4.20 -15.72
CA TRP A 327 6.17 4.72 -14.53
C TRP A 327 7.51 4.01 -14.32
N PRO A 328 8.59 4.71 -13.93
CA PRO A 328 9.91 4.06 -13.85
C PRO A 328 10.12 3.13 -12.66
N ILE A 329 9.32 3.25 -11.60
CA ILE A 329 9.52 2.49 -10.35
C ILE A 329 8.24 1.73 -10.01
N VAL A 330 7.95 0.70 -10.81
CA VAL A 330 6.82 -0.21 -10.58
C VAL A 330 7.27 -1.38 -9.73
N VAL A 331 6.39 -1.81 -8.82
CA VAL A 331 6.61 -2.98 -7.97
C VAL A 331 5.40 -3.92 -8.02
N MET A 332 5.67 -5.21 -7.92
CA MET A 332 4.66 -6.26 -7.77
C MET A 332 4.66 -6.71 -6.32
N SER A 333 3.50 -6.72 -5.69
CA SER A 333 3.30 -7.33 -4.39
C SER A 333 2.99 -8.82 -4.57
N TYR A 334 3.71 -9.64 -3.80
CA TYR A 334 3.58 -11.10 -3.77
C TYR A 334 3.08 -11.54 -2.40
N VAL A 335 2.30 -12.61 -2.37
CA VAL A 335 2.23 -13.50 -1.21
C VAL A 335 3.25 -14.62 -1.39
N TYR A 336 4.00 -14.93 -0.33
CA TYR A 336 4.83 -16.12 -0.25
C TYR A 336 4.09 -17.19 0.53
N LEU A 337 4.03 -18.38 -0.04
CA LEU A 337 3.36 -19.53 0.57
C LEU A 337 4.31 -20.74 0.54
N ARG A 338 4.35 -21.52 1.61
CA ARG A 338 4.99 -22.84 1.59
C ARG A 338 4.06 -23.84 0.91
N LYS A 339 4.63 -24.74 0.12
CA LYS A 339 3.84 -25.77 -0.56
C LYS A 339 3.28 -26.80 0.40
N ASP A 340 4.11 -27.27 1.33
CA ASP A 340 3.65 -28.14 2.41
C ASP A 340 3.17 -27.30 3.59
N ILE A 341 1.87 -27.04 3.61
CA ILE A 341 1.24 -26.24 4.66
C ILE A 341 1.07 -27.03 5.97
N ASN A 342 1.05 -28.37 5.91
CA ASN A 342 0.89 -29.21 7.09
C ASN A 342 2.05 -29.04 8.08
N LEU A 343 3.19 -28.51 7.63
CA LEU A 343 4.32 -28.20 8.49
C LEU A 343 4.02 -27.11 9.53
N PHE A 344 3.00 -26.28 9.32
CA PHE A 344 2.71 -25.14 10.20
C PHE A 344 1.21 -24.83 10.38
N VAL A 345 0.31 -25.56 9.71
CA VAL A 345 -1.15 -25.50 9.95
C VAL A 345 -1.75 -26.91 9.90
N ASP A 346 -1.90 -27.53 11.08
CA ASP A 346 -2.40 -28.90 11.19
C ASP A 346 -3.90 -29.02 10.79
N ASP A 347 -4.70 -28.01 11.16
CA ASP A 347 -6.15 -28.03 11.00
C ASP A 347 -6.60 -27.68 9.56
N HIS A 348 -7.38 -28.59 8.97
CA HIS A 348 -7.95 -28.44 7.62
C HIS A 348 -8.92 -27.25 7.51
N VAL A 349 -9.61 -26.86 8.59
CA VAL A 349 -10.49 -25.69 8.58
C VAL A 349 -9.69 -24.40 8.38
N THR A 350 -8.55 -24.29 9.05
CA THR A 350 -7.63 -23.15 8.95
C THR A 350 -6.94 -23.13 7.58
N ARG A 351 -6.51 -24.27 7.06
CA ARG A 351 -5.97 -24.39 5.69
C ARG A 351 -6.99 -23.95 4.64
N GLY A 352 -8.25 -24.38 4.77
CA GLY A 352 -9.34 -23.97 3.88
C GLY A 352 -9.64 -22.47 3.96
N LEU A 353 -9.61 -21.87 5.16
CA LEU A 353 -9.79 -20.42 5.31
C LEU A 353 -8.63 -19.65 4.66
N LEU A 354 -7.39 -20.13 4.82
CA LEU A 354 -6.22 -19.51 4.18
C LEU A 354 -6.34 -19.58 2.66
N LYS A 355 -6.78 -20.71 2.11
CA LYS A 355 -7.08 -20.82 0.67
C LYS A 355 -8.05 -19.77 0.22
N LEU A 356 -9.18 -19.69 0.91
CA LEU A 356 -10.24 -18.76 0.56
C LEU A 356 -9.71 -17.31 0.65
N PHE A 357 -8.93 -16.97 1.66
CA PHE A 357 -8.27 -15.67 1.76
C PHE A 357 -7.33 -15.39 0.58
N LEU A 358 -6.48 -16.33 0.18
CA LEU A 358 -5.58 -16.16 -0.97
C LEU A 358 -6.36 -16.01 -2.29
N GLU A 359 -7.45 -16.74 -2.46
CA GLU A 359 -8.33 -16.62 -3.64
C GLU A 359 -8.98 -15.24 -3.72
N SER A 360 -9.33 -14.63 -2.58
CA SER A 360 -9.93 -13.29 -2.53
C SER A 360 -9.03 -12.20 -3.09
N LEU A 361 -7.70 -12.39 -3.06
CA LEU A 361 -6.75 -11.45 -3.65
C LEU A 361 -6.96 -11.28 -5.16
N TYR A 362 -7.64 -12.23 -5.81
CA TYR A 362 -7.93 -12.23 -7.24
C TYR A 362 -9.41 -12.02 -7.56
N ASP A 363 -10.24 -11.80 -6.55
CA ASP A 363 -11.67 -11.57 -6.70
C ASP A 363 -11.99 -10.07 -6.68
N ASP A 364 -12.79 -9.62 -7.65
CA ASP A 364 -13.11 -8.22 -7.88
C ASP A 364 -13.87 -7.58 -6.70
N ASP A 365 -14.71 -8.35 -5.99
CA ASP A 365 -15.46 -7.85 -4.83
C ASP A 365 -14.56 -7.52 -3.64
N TYR A 366 -13.37 -8.10 -3.59
CA TYR A 366 -12.39 -7.91 -2.52
C TYR A 366 -11.26 -6.97 -2.94
N PHE A 367 -10.77 -7.11 -4.18
CA PHE A 367 -9.67 -6.30 -4.69
C PHE A 367 -10.07 -4.85 -5.00
N GLY A 368 -11.36 -4.56 -5.23
CA GLY A 368 -11.83 -3.23 -5.63
C GLY A 368 -11.30 -2.09 -4.74
N LYS A 369 -11.27 -2.28 -3.41
CA LYS A 369 -10.74 -1.27 -2.48
C LYS A 369 -9.23 -1.05 -2.61
N CYS A 370 -8.49 -2.06 -3.04
CA CYS A 370 -7.06 -1.93 -3.32
C CYS A 370 -6.83 -0.97 -4.49
N THR A 371 -7.74 -0.90 -5.46
CA THR A 371 -7.65 0.08 -6.55
C THR A 371 -7.78 1.53 -6.05
N ASP A 372 -8.71 1.79 -5.12
CA ASP A 372 -8.83 3.10 -4.46
C ASP A 372 -7.53 3.50 -3.74
N LEU A 373 -6.84 2.52 -3.16
CA LEU A 373 -5.55 2.68 -2.47
C LEU A 373 -4.35 2.81 -3.42
N GLY A 374 -4.59 2.82 -4.74
CA GLY A 374 -3.54 3.04 -5.74
C GLY A 374 -2.93 1.78 -6.34
N PHE A 375 -3.48 0.60 -6.05
CA PHE A 375 -3.03 -0.65 -6.66
C PHE A 375 -3.72 -0.89 -8.01
N SER A 376 -2.99 -1.51 -8.93
CA SER A 376 -3.50 -1.99 -10.21
C SER A 376 -3.48 -3.51 -10.23
N LYS A 377 -4.43 -4.14 -10.91
CA LYS A 377 -4.37 -5.58 -11.12
C LYS A 377 -3.19 -5.94 -12.05
N PRO A 378 -2.48 -7.05 -11.77
CA PRO A 378 -1.52 -7.59 -12.72
C PRO A 378 -2.19 -7.98 -14.06
N PRO A 379 -1.41 -8.09 -15.15
CA PRO A 379 -1.87 -8.69 -16.40
C PRO A 379 -2.54 -10.07 -16.19
N LYS A 380 -3.55 -10.37 -17.01
CA LYS A 380 -4.37 -11.58 -16.86
C LYS A 380 -3.54 -12.87 -16.80
N ASN A 381 -2.50 -12.99 -17.62
CA ASN A 381 -1.62 -14.16 -17.63
C ASN A 381 -0.88 -14.37 -16.30
N ILE A 382 -0.52 -13.28 -15.60
CA ILE A 382 0.13 -13.36 -14.28
C ILE A 382 -0.90 -13.78 -13.23
N ILE A 383 -2.12 -13.23 -13.28
CA ILE A 383 -3.23 -13.64 -12.40
C ILE A 383 -3.59 -15.12 -12.61
N ASP A 384 -3.71 -15.55 -13.87
CA ASP A 384 -4.04 -16.93 -14.22
C ASP A 384 -2.96 -17.89 -13.71
N MET A 385 -1.68 -17.56 -13.89
CA MET A 385 -0.56 -18.34 -13.34
C MET A 385 -0.62 -18.40 -11.81
N ALA A 386 -0.91 -17.28 -11.14
CA ALA A 386 -1.01 -17.25 -9.69
C ALA A 386 -2.18 -18.11 -9.17
N LYS A 387 -3.33 -18.05 -9.85
CA LYS A 387 -4.51 -18.88 -9.56
C LYS A 387 -4.26 -20.37 -9.84
N ASP A 388 -3.52 -20.68 -10.89
CA ASP A 388 -3.15 -22.06 -11.24
C ASP A 388 -2.21 -22.66 -10.20
N GLY A 389 -1.17 -21.90 -9.82
CA GLY A 389 -0.28 -22.27 -8.72
C GLY A 389 -1.00 -22.43 -7.36
N LEU A 390 -2.14 -21.76 -7.17
CA LEU A 390 -3.01 -21.87 -6.01
C LEU A 390 -4.08 -22.97 -6.13
N ASN A 391 -4.31 -23.62 -7.27
CA ASN A 391 -5.46 -24.55 -7.41
C ASN A 391 -5.13 -25.90 -8.00
N ASN A 392 -4.16 -25.96 -8.91
CA ASN A 392 -3.92 -27.15 -9.73
C ASN A 392 -2.44 -27.55 -9.72
N TYR A 393 -1.75 -27.29 -8.62
CA TYR A 393 -0.33 -27.58 -8.54
C TYR A 393 -0.07 -29.10 -8.42
N ASP A 394 0.33 -29.71 -9.53
CA ASP A 394 0.93 -31.04 -9.61
C ASP A 394 2.39 -30.88 -10.09
N ASP A 395 3.34 -31.26 -9.27
CA ASP A 395 4.76 -31.17 -9.61
C ASP A 395 5.25 -32.36 -10.46
N ASN A 396 4.41 -33.37 -10.70
CA ASN A 396 4.79 -34.65 -11.31
C ASN A 396 5.97 -35.37 -10.60
N GLN A 397 6.33 -34.98 -9.37
CA GLN A 397 7.50 -35.50 -8.62
C GLN A 397 7.16 -35.95 -7.20
N GLY A 398 5.95 -35.66 -6.69
CA GLY A 398 5.44 -36.24 -5.45
C GLY A 398 5.36 -35.28 -4.25
N LEU A 399 5.81 -34.02 -4.36
CA LEU A 399 5.36 -32.96 -3.46
C LEU A 399 3.97 -32.51 -3.90
N GLN A 400 2.95 -33.23 -3.42
CA GLN A 400 1.56 -32.78 -3.52
C GLN A 400 1.43 -31.47 -2.76
N TRP A 401 0.88 -30.44 -3.40
CA TRP A 401 0.44 -29.23 -2.71
C TRP A 401 -0.58 -29.64 -1.62
N THR A 402 -0.24 -29.61 -0.33
CA THR A 402 -1.09 -30.21 0.74
C THR A 402 -2.26 -29.34 1.17
N PHE A 403 -2.63 -28.41 0.30
CA PHE A 403 -3.55 -27.32 0.55
C PHE A 403 -4.82 -27.64 -0.25
N PRO A 404 -5.97 -27.74 0.42
CA PRO A 404 -6.88 -28.86 0.22
C PRO A 404 -7.15 -29.14 -1.26
N VAL A 405 -6.61 -30.27 -1.73
CA VAL A 405 -6.71 -30.76 -3.11
C VAL A 405 -7.91 -31.68 -3.32
N ASP A 406 -8.67 -32.00 -2.27
CA ASP A 406 -9.93 -32.72 -2.41
C ASP A 406 -11.14 -31.87 -1.97
N PHE A 407 -11.91 -31.44 -2.97
CA PHE A 407 -13.24 -30.83 -2.79
C PHE A 407 -14.27 -31.81 -2.18
N GLY A 408 -13.90 -33.09 -2.07
CA GLY A 408 -14.58 -34.09 -1.26
C GLY A 408 -14.05 -34.08 0.17
N GLN A 409 -14.77 -33.41 1.06
CA GLN A 409 -14.62 -33.42 2.52
C GLN A 409 -13.50 -32.59 3.19
N GLU A 410 -12.50 -32.03 2.50
CA GLU A 410 -11.39 -31.34 3.19
C GLU A 410 -11.36 -29.81 3.10
N ASN A 411 -11.90 -29.15 2.05
CA ASN A 411 -12.15 -27.70 2.08
C ASN A 411 -13.64 -27.39 2.21
N MET A 412 -14.05 -26.98 3.40
CA MET A 412 -15.43 -26.60 3.68
C MET A 412 -15.75 -25.13 3.37
N TRP A 413 -14.73 -24.30 3.11
CA TRP A 413 -14.91 -22.87 2.90
C TRP A 413 -15.32 -22.53 1.47
N SER A 414 -16.26 -21.58 1.30
CA SER A 414 -16.62 -21.05 -0.01
C SER A 414 -17.07 -19.58 0.04
N PHE A 415 -17.08 -18.92 -1.11
CA PHE A 415 -17.64 -17.58 -1.27
C PHE A 415 -19.10 -17.58 -1.71
N GLU A 416 -19.80 -16.54 -1.28
CA GLU A 416 -20.97 -16.01 -1.96
C GLU A 416 -20.70 -14.53 -2.28
N SER A 417 -20.77 -14.17 -3.57
CA SER A 417 -20.57 -12.78 -3.98
C SER A 417 -21.73 -11.90 -3.53
N LYS A 418 -21.51 -10.59 -3.42
CA LYS A 418 -22.57 -9.66 -2.99
C LYS A 418 -23.75 -9.60 -3.97
N ASP A 419 -23.53 -9.97 -5.24
CA ASP A 419 -24.52 -9.85 -6.31
C ASP A 419 -25.30 -11.16 -6.58
N LYS A 420 -24.81 -12.30 -6.10
CA LYS A 420 -25.42 -13.62 -6.37
C LYS A 420 -25.89 -14.25 -5.06
N THR A 421 -27.20 -14.48 -4.95
CA THR A 421 -27.79 -15.15 -3.78
C THR A 421 -27.84 -16.66 -3.99
N ARG A 422 -27.12 -17.41 -3.16
CA ARG A 422 -27.14 -18.87 -3.04
C ARG A 422 -28.13 -19.23 -1.93
N LYS A 423 -29.38 -19.53 -2.32
CA LYS A 423 -30.44 -19.90 -1.35
C LYS A 423 -29.98 -21.04 -0.45
N ILE A 424 -30.13 -20.87 0.86
CA ILE A 424 -29.73 -21.83 1.92
C ILE A 424 -28.21 -21.98 2.04
N GLU A 425 -27.50 -22.27 0.94
CA GLU A 425 -26.05 -22.45 0.92
C GLU A 425 -25.28 -21.20 1.37
N GLY A 426 -25.72 -19.99 0.99
CA GLY A 426 -25.08 -18.72 1.38
C GLY A 426 -25.08 -18.48 2.89
N ALA A 427 -26.02 -19.10 3.61
CA ALA A 427 -26.08 -19.09 5.07
C ALA A 427 -25.28 -20.24 5.72
N GLY A 428 -24.57 -21.03 4.92
CA GLY A 428 -23.76 -22.16 5.39
C GLY A 428 -22.68 -21.74 6.38
N LYS A 429 -22.30 -22.68 7.26
CA LYS A 429 -21.37 -22.44 8.38
C LYS A 429 -20.02 -21.87 7.91
N TYR A 430 -19.49 -22.38 6.81
CA TYR A 430 -18.17 -22.03 6.27
C TYR A 430 -18.29 -21.19 4.99
N VAL A 431 -19.35 -20.37 4.88
CA VAL A 431 -19.52 -19.46 3.75
C VAL A 431 -19.16 -18.03 4.16
N VAL A 432 -18.18 -17.45 3.49
CA VAL A 432 -17.89 -16.01 3.54
C VAL A 432 -18.81 -15.33 2.53
N SER A 433 -19.85 -14.68 3.04
CA SER A 433 -20.94 -14.15 2.22
C SER A 433 -20.88 -12.64 2.11
N GLY A 434 -20.79 -12.12 0.88
CA GLY A 434 -20.95 -10.70 0.58
C GLY A 434 -22.32 -10.13 0.91
N LYS A 435 -23.31 -10.97 1.24
CA LYS A 435 -24.63 -10.57 1.75
C LYS A 435 -24.65 -10.39 3.26
N ARG A 436 -23.62 -10.84 3.98
CA ARG A 436 -23.50 -10.69 5.43
C ARG A 436 -22.83 -9.35 5.75
N GLN A 437 -23.49 -8.55 6.57
CA GLN A 437 -22.96 -7.26 7.03
C GLN A 437 -23.22 -7.10 8.52
N SER A 438 -22.30 -6.43 9.19
CA SER A 438 -22.44 -5.99 10.56
C SER A 438 -22.97 -4.55 10.59
N LEU A 439 -23.63 -4.17 11.68
CA LEU A 439 -24.06 -2.78 11.87
C LEU A 439 -22.86 -1.82 11.83
N ASN A 440 -21.69 -2.26 12.30
CA ASN A 440 -20.47 -1.46 12.26
C ASN A 440 -19.96 -1.30 10.83
N GLY A 441 -19.95 -2.37 10.02
CA GLY A 441 -19.61 -2.30 8.60
C GLY A 441 -20.56 -1.38 7.83
N LEU A 442 -21.86 -1.50 8.05
CA LEU A 442 -22.86 -0.59 7.45
C LEU A 442 -22.60 0.88 7.82
N LYS A 443 -22.29 1.18 9.09
CA LYS A 443 -21.97 2.54 9.52
C LYS A 443 -20.66 3.05 8.92
N ILE A 444 -19.65 2.18 8.78
CA ILE A 444 -18.38 2.52 8.12
C ILE A 444 -18.64 2.85 6.65
N ASP A 445 -19.43 2.03 5.95
CA ASP A 445 -19.82 2.26 4.55
C ASP A 445 -20.61 3.57 4.40
N GLU A 446 -21.56 3.85 5.30
CA GLU A 446 -22.34 5.10 5.28
C GLU A 446 -21.44 6.32 5.50
N ILE A 447 -20.50 6.24 6.45
CA ILE A 447 -19.57 7.33 6.73
C ILE A 447 -18.59 7.52 5.56
N SER A 448 -18.08 6.42 4.99
CA SER A 448 -17.19 6.47 3.82
C SER A 448 -17.90 7.04 2.59
N GLY A 449 -19.17 6.70 2.38
CA GLY A 449 -19.99 7.31 1.32
C GLY A 449 -20.16 8.81 1.50
N LYS A 450 -20.42 9.27 2.74
CA LYS A 450 -20.49 10.70 3.06
C LYS A 450 -19.16 11.42 2.84
N GLU A 451 -18.04 10.78 3.15
CA GLU A 451 -16.69 11.32 2.89
C GLU A 451 -16.48 11.55 1.38
N THR A 452 -16.79 10.57 0.54
CA THR A 452 -16.68 10.71 -0.92
C THR A 452 -17.58 11.80 -1.49
N GLU A 453 -18.82 11.91 -1.00
CA GLU A 453 -19.74 12.98 -1.41
C GLU A 453 -19.18 14.36 -1.02
N LEU A 454 -18.61 14.46 0.18
CA LEU A 454 -18.02 15.68 0.69
C LEU A 454 -16.76 16.09 -0.07
N GLU A 455 -15.89 15.14 -0.43
CA GLU A 455 -14.73 15.37 -1.29
C GLU A 455 -15.12 15.88 -2.68
N LEU A 456 -16.16 15.29 -3.28
CA LEU A 456 -16.71 15.75 -4.55
C LEU A 456 -17.24 17.18 -4.45
N GLU A 457 -17.91 17.51 -3.34
CA GLU A 457 -18.44 18.85 -3.12
C GLU A 457 -17.32 19.87 -2.89
N VAL A 458 -16.27 19.54 -2.13
CA VAL A 458 -15.06 20.38 -1.99
C VAL A 458 -14.43 20.60 -3.36
N LYS A 459 -14.32 19.56 -4.20
CA LYS A 459 -13.75 19.68 -5.55
C LYS A 459 -14.61 20.58 -6.45
N ARG A 460 -15.94 20.46 -6.39
CA ARG A 460 -16.87 21.34 -7.11
C ARG A 460 -16.72 22.79 -6.67
N LEU A 461 -16.76 23.04 -5.36
CA LEU A 461 -16.61 24.39 -4.80
C LEU A 461 -15.25 25.00 -5.14
N SER A 462 -14.19 24.21 -5.13
CA SER A 462 -12.85 24.63 -5.54
C SER A 462 -12.79 24.99 -7.04
N ALA A 463 -13.48 24.25 -7.90
CA ALA A 463 -13.59 24.56 -9.32
C ALA A 463 -14.39 25.84 -9.58
N VAL A 464 -15.49 26.05 -8.83
CA VAL A 464 -16.27 27.31 -8.88
C VAL A 464 -15.38 28.48 -8.46
N LEU A 465 -14.66 28.36 -7.35
CA LEU A 465 -13.73 29.39 -6.90
C LEU A 465 -12.67 29.71 -7.97
N ALA A 466 -12.06 28.69 -8.57
CA ALA A 466 -11.08 28.87 -9.64
C ALA A 466 -11.66 29.65 -10.83
N SER A 467 -12.89 29.32 -11.25
CA SER A 467 -13.57 30.02 -12.36
C SER A 467 -13.90 31.48 -12.04
N MET A 468 -14.23 31.78 -10.78
CA MET A 468 -14.51 33.16 -10.32
C MET A 468 -13.22 33.99 -10.23
N THR A 469 -12.09 33.38 -9.87
CA THR A 469 -10.78 34.06 -9.80
C THR A 469 -10.11 34.25 -11.17
N SER A 470 -10.55 33.54 -12.21
CA SER A 470 -10.03 33.71 -13.58
C SER A 470 -10.74 34.81 -14.39
N GLY A 471 -11.80 35.40 -13.85
CA GLY A 471 -12.61 36.43 -14.52
C GLY A 471 -12.24 37.85 -14.09
N GLU A 472 -11.02 38.31 -14.38
CA GLU A 472 -10.65 39.73 -14.29
C GLU A 472 -9.41 39.99 -15.15
N HIS A 473 -9.61 40.29 -16.45
CA HIS A 473 -8.78 41.13 -17.33
C HIS A 473 -9.31 41.01 -18.77
N ASP A 474 -10.37 41.73 -19.08
CA ASP A 474 -10.62 42.19 -20.46
C ASP A 474 -10.57 43.72 -20.41
N ASP A 475 -9.42 44.28 -20.78
CA ASP A 475 -9.24 45.70 -21.03
C ASP A 475 -10.09 46.08 -22.25
N HIS A 476 -11.20 46.78 -22.02
CA HIS A 476 -11.83 47.59 -23.04
C HIS A 476 -11.93 49.04 -22.54
N ASP A 477 -11.03 49.86 -23.09
CA ASP A 477 -11.19 51.31 -23.21
C ASP A 477 -12.57 51.61 -23.81
N ASP A 478 -13.43 52.31 -23.07
CA ASP A 478 -14.11 53.49 -23.61
C ASP A 478 -14.76 54.36 -22.53
N ASP A 479 -14.69 55.64 -22.83
CA ASP A 479 -14.97 56.83 -22.04
C ASP A 479 -16.48 57.06 -21.79
N ARG A 480 -16.87 57.38 -20.54
CA ARG A 480 -17.89 58.37 -20.10
C ARG A 480 -18.55 58.04 -18.76
N GLY A 481 -18.70 59.09 -17.93
CA GLY A 481 -19.07 59.01 -16.53
C GLY A 481 -20.54 58.80 -16.15
N HIS A 482 -20.72 58.88 -14.83
CA HIS A 482 -21.90 58.79 -13.96
C HIS A 482 -22.20 57.44 -13.25
N ASN A 483 -21.98 57.49 -11.92
CA ASN A 483 -22.65 56.78 -10.83
C ASN A 483 -23.11 55.33 -11.06
N SER A 484 -22.33 54.38 -10.53
CA SER A 484 -22.87 53.20 -9.85
C SER A 484 -21.82 52.55 -8.96
N MET A 485 -21.79 52.96 -7.70
CA MET A 485 -21.19 52.24 -6.59
C MET A 485 -22.07 51.01 -6.33
N LYS A 486 -21.81 49.84 -6.96
CA LYS A 486 -22.46 48.54 -6.59
C LYS A 486 -22.03 47.23 -7.32
N SER A 487 -20.88 47.14 -7.99
CA SER A 487 -20.45 45.86 -8.63
C SER A 487 -19.29 45.13 -7.94
N GLY A 488 -18.42 45.82 -7.19
CA GLY A 488 -17.27 45.19 -6.51
C GLY A 488 -17.63 44.41 -5.24
N ASP A 489 -18.69 44.82 -4.54
CA ASP A 489 -19.09 44.25 -3.25
C ASP A 489 -19.76 42.86 -3.40
N SER A 490 -20.43 42.61 -4.52
CA SER A 490 -21.10 41.33 -4.79
C SER A 490 -20.12 40.20 -5.12
N GLY A 491 -19.02 40.51 -5.82
CA GLY A 491 -17.97 39.53 -6.12
C GLY A 491 -17.19 39.13 -4.86
N GLN A 492 -16.85 40.09 -4.01
CA GLN A 492 -16.22 39.82 -2.71
C GLN A 492 -17.13 39.05 -1.76
N ALA A 493 -18.42 39.41 -1.71
CA ALA A 493 -19.41 38.68 -0.89
C ALA A 493 -19.60 37.24 -1.37
N GLN A 494 -19.67 36.99 -2.69
CA GLN A 494 -19.75 35.63 -3.23
C GLN A 494 -18.47 34.83 -2.98
N ASN A 495 -17.29 35.41 -3.17
CA ASN A 495 -16.02 34.75 -2.87
C ASN A 495 -15.90 34.41 -1.37
N ALA A 496 -16.32 35.31 -0.49
CA ALA A 496 -16.35 35.06 0.95
C ALA A 496 -17.35 33.95 1.32
N LEU A 497 -18.48 33.87 0.63
CA LEU A 497 -19.51 32.84 0.84
C LEU A 497 -19.01 31.45 0.38
N VAL A 498 -18.32 31.38 -0.76
CA VAL A 498 -17.70 30.14 -1.27
C VAL A 498 -16.56 29.70 -0.35
N LEU A 499 -15.68 30.62 0.09
CA LEU A 499 -14.62 30.32 1.05
C LEU A 499 -15.19 29.86 2.40
N GLY A 500 -16.27 30.48 2.87
CA GLY A 500 -17.00 30.08 4.07
C GLY A 500 -17.60 28.68 3.94
N ALA A 501 -18.20 28.36 2.79
CA ALA A 501 -18.71 27.02 2.50
C ALA A 501 -17.59 25.97 2.46
N ILE A 502 -16.48 26.25 1.78
CA ILE A 502 -15.30 25.36 1.76
C ILE A 502 -14.76 25.15 3.18
N SER A 503 -14.61 26.22 3.97
CA SER A 503 -14.11 26.14 5.35
C SER A 503 -15.02 25.30 6.25
N PHE A 504 -16.34 25.51 6.15
CA PHE A 504 -17.32 24.75 6.92
C PHE A 504 -17.33 23.26 6.52
N THR A 505 -17.25 22.98 5.23
CA THR A 505 -17.15 21.62 4.69
C THR A 505 -15.88 20.92 5.17
N LEU A 506 -14.73 21.60 5.13
CA LEU A 506 -13.46 21.07 5.66
C LEU A 506 -13.51 20.81 7.17
N TRP A 507 -14.21 21.65 7.93
CA TRP A 507 -14.46 21.43 9.35
C TRP A 507 -15.30 20.16 9.61
N ILE A 508 -16.33 19.94 8.79
CA ILE A 508 -17.13 18.71 8.86
C ILE A 508 -16.26 17.49 8.50
N CYS A 509 -15.42 17.57 7.46
CA CYS A 509 -14.46 16.50 7.12
C CYS A 509 -13.55 16.18 8.31
N ALA A 510 -12.98 17.20 8.96
CA ALA A 510 -12.07 17.02 10.08
C ALA A 510 -12.76 16.38 11.31
N ILE A 511 -14.01 16.78 11.60
CA ILE A 511 -14.80 16.20 12.69
C ILE A 511 -15.18 14.75 12.39
N LEU A 512 -15.61 14.45 11.16
CA LEU A 512 -15.92 13.08 10.75
C LEU A 512 -14.67 12.20 10.79
N GLY A 513 -13.53 12.67 10.27
CA GLY A 513 -12.25 11.98 10.36
C GLY A 513 -11.83 11.70 11.80
N TYR A 514 -11.99 12.67 12.71
CA TYR A 514 -11.75 12.48 14.14
C TYR A 514 -12.67 11.43 14.76
N LEU A 515 -13.96 11.44 14.43
CA LEU A 515 -14.92 10.45 14.92
C LEU A 515 -14.58 9.05 14.40
N VAL A 516 -14.28 8.92 13.12
CA VAL A 516 -13.84 7.66 12.49
C VAL A 516 -12.58 7.13 13.18
N GLN A 517 -11.57 7.97 13.38
CA GLN A 517 -10.34 7.59 14.08
C GLN A 517 -10.62 7.12 15.52
N ARG A 518 -11.53 7.79 16.24
CA ARG A 518 -11.89 7.44 17.62
C ARG A 518 -12.71 6.15 17.73
N PHE A 519 -13.53 5.84 16.73
CA PHE A 519 -14.37 4.63 16.71
C PHE A 519 -13.68 3.42 16.08
N LEU A 520 -12.75 3.60 15.14
CA LEU A 520 -12.08 2.51 14.42
C LEU A 520 -10.67 2.18 14.94
N CYS A 521 -9.93 3.13 15.53
CA CYS A 521 -8.54 2.89 15.98
C CYS A 521 -8.38 2.63 17.49
N GLY A 522 -9.46 2.27 18.19
CA GLY A 522 -9.40 1.77 19.57
C GLY A 522 -9.69 2.84 20.62
N GLY A 523 -10.77 2.60 21.37
CA GLY A 523 -11.07 3.32 22.60
C GLY A 523 -9.95 3.15 23.63
N LYS A 524 -9.06 4.13 23.73
CA LYS A 524 -8.29 4.38 24.95
C LYS A 524 -9.12 5.29 25.86
N ALA A 525 -10.09 4.70 26.55
CA ALA A 525 -10.68 5.22 27.79
C ALA A 525 -11.83 4.28 28.15
N LEU A 526 -11.53 3.17 28.83
CA LEU A 526 -12.45 2.38 29.67
C LEU A 526 -11.69 1.13 30.16
N TYR A 527 -10.62 1.34 30.93
CA TYR A 527 -10.06 0.41 31.93
C TYR A 527 -9.10 1.23 32.78
N GLU A 528 -9.66 1.90 33.79
CA GLU A 528 -9.04 2.00 35.12
C GLU A 528 -9.33 0.69 35.86
#